data_AF-A0A957U394-F1
#
_entry.id   AF-A0A957U394-F1
#
_cell.length_a   1.000
_cell.length_b   1.000
_cell.length_c   1.000
_cell.angle_alpha   90.00
_cell.angle_beta   90.00
_cell.angle_gamma   90.00
#
_symmetry.space_group_name_H-M   'P 1'
#
loop_
_entity.id
_entity.type
_entity.pdbx_description
1 polymer ?
#
loop_
_entity_poly.entity_id
_entity_poly.type
_entity_poly.pdbx_seq_one_letter_code
_entity_poly.pdbx_strand_id
1 'polypeptide(L)'
;MDTRTLASRVGGLTTIAVVSAFVLVAVDRTGLIPPLRTVTNTLYYWVLLLGAAVLLLGVFNVLWIHLKRIQRGDRGWTHSLALVAAALTVIVAGLINSAGVAAPLPQWAFTYVLFPGQATLFAMLAFFMTAAAFRFLRIGRQGGGWMLTGALLVLLTQMPGAAALWPDSLRNVTIWLVDQPVMAAMRGAVLGTSLALMIAGVRLLAGRG
;
A
#
# COMPACT_ATOMS: atom_id res chain seq x y z
N MET A 1 16.96 27.47 20.08
CA MET A 1 17.19 26.02 19.95
C MET A 1 16.78 25.62 18.54
N ASP A 2 17.73 25.14 17.74
CA ASP A 2 17.67 25.23 16.28
C ASP A 2 16.86 24.09 15.63
N THR A 3 15.78 24.44 14.94
CA THR A 3 14.77 23.52 14.40
C THR A 3 15.32 22.54 13.36
N ARG A 4 16.44 22.88 12.73
CA ARG A 4 17.17 22.03 11.78
C ARG A 4 17.88 20.85 12.44
N THR A 5 18.33 21.01 13.68
CA THR A 5 19.06 19.95 14.41
C THR A 5 18.13 18.88 14.98
N LEU A 6 16.88 19.24 15.30
CA LEU A 6 15.85 18.28 15.73
C LEU A 6 15.35 17.44 14.55
N ALA A 7 15.15 18.05 13.37
CA ALA A 7 14.69 17.36 12.18
C ALA A 7 15.69 16.29 11.68
N SER A 8 17.00 16.57 11.73
CA SER A 8 18.03 15.60 11.34
C SER A 8 18.16 14.44 12.34
N ARG A 9 18.01 14.70 13.63
CA ARG A 9 18.01 13.66 14.68
C ARG A 9 16.81 12.73 14.58
N VAL A 10 15.62 13.28 14.33
CA VAL A 10 14.39 12.49 14.15
C VAL A 10 14.45 11.64 12.86
N GLY A 11 15.00 12.20 11.78
CA GLY A 11 15.27 11.44 10.54
C GLY A 11 16.20 10.25 10.78
N GLY A 12 17.31 10.45 11.48
CA GLY A 12 18.24 9.37 11.84
C GLY A 12 17.59 8.26 12.67
N LEU A 13 16.84 8.63 13.70
CA LEU A 13 16.16 7.66 14.57
C LEU A 13 15.14 6.78 13.83
N THR A 14 14.35 7.37 12.93
CA THR A 14 13.35 6.62 12.15
C THR A 14 14.01 5.62 11.20
N THR A 15 15.10 6.01 10.52
CA THR A 15 15.83 5.09 9.65
C THR A 15 16.46 3.92 10.42
N ILE A 16 17.04 4.19 11.60
CA ILE A 16 17.61 3.15 12.47
C ILE A 16 16.53 2.17 12.95
N ALA A 17 15.36 2.68 13.35
CA ALA A 17 14.24 1.85 13.79
C ALA A 17 13.69 0.96 12.67
N VAL A 18 13.63 1.46 11.44
CA VAL A 18 13.16 0.68 10.27
C VAL A 18 14.16 -0.42 9.91
N VAL A 19 15.45 -0.09 9.88
CA VAL A 19 16.51 -1.05 9.57
C VAL A 19 16.58 -2.12 10.66
N SER A 20 16.46 -1.75 11.94
CA SER A 20 16.47 -2.72 13.04
C SER A 20 15.26 -3.66 13.00
N ALA A 21 14.06 -3.14 12.72
CA ALA A 21 12.86 -3.96 12.53
C ALA A 21 13.00 -4.92 11.34
N PHE A 22 13.57 -4.46 10.23
CA PHE A 22 13.81 -5.31 9.06
C PHE A 22 14.80 -6.44 9.34
N VAL A 23 15.92 -6.12 10.01
CA VAL A 23 16.92 -7.13 10.41
C VAL A 23 16.31 -8.13 11.39
N LEU A 24 15.52 -7.67 12.37
CA LEU A 24 14.88 -8.53 13.35
C LEU A 24 13.94 -9.55 12.68
N VAL A 25 13.09 -9.11 11.75
CA VAL A 25 12.18 -10.00 11.01
C VAL A 25 12.95 -10.94 10.07
N ALA A 26 14.02 -10.46 9.43
CA ALA A 26 14.85 -11.30 8.56
C ALA A 26 15.53 -12.43 9.36
N VAL A 27 16.06 -12.12 10.55
CA VAL A 27 16.69 -13.11 11.43
C VAL A 27 15.65 -14.09 11.98
N ASP A 28 14.47 -13.63 12.39
CA ASP A 28 13.38 -14.52 12.86
C ASP A 28 13.01 -15.57 11.79
N ARG A 29 12.92 -15.15 10.52
CA ARG A 29 12.55 -16.02 9.41
C ARG A 29 13.56 -17.13 9.10
N THR A 30 14.81 -16.99 9.56
CA THR A 30 15.80 -18.08 9.46
C THR A 30 15.53 -19.23 10.42
N GLY A 31 14.73 -19.01 11.48
CA GLY A 31 14.41 -20.02 12.48
C GLY A 31 15.57 -20.40 13.42
N LEU A 32 16.73 -19.76 13.29
CA LEU A 32 17.96 -20.12 14.00
C LEU A 32 17.95 -19.72 15.49
N ILE A 33 17.15 -18.72 15.88
CA ILE A 33 17.14 -18.15 17.24
C ILE A 33 15.72 -18.24 17.83
N PRO A 34 15.36 -19.35 18.50
CA PRO A 34 14.02 -19.55 19.04
C PRO A 34 13.50 -18.43 19.96
N PRO A 35 14.32 -17.80 20.83
CA PRO A 35 13.87 -16.66 21.66
C PRO A 35 13.42 -15.42 20.87
N LEU A 36 13.94 -15.23 19.65
CA LEU A 36 13.61 -14.06 18.82
C LEU A 36 12.14 -14.07 18.36
N ARG A 37 11.54 -15.27 18.26
CA ARG A 37 10.15 -15.45 17.88
C ARG A 37 9.19 -14.82 18.89
N THR A 38 9.50 -14.88 20.19
CA THR A 38 8.69 -14.25 21.24
C THR A 38 8.66 -12.74 21.11
N VAL A 39 9.82 -12.13 20.83
CA VAL A 39 9.94 -10.69 20.59
C VAL A 39 9.15 -10.29 19.35
N THR A 40 9.34 -11.01 18.24
CA THR A 40 8.65 -10.75 16.97
C THR A 40 7.13 -10.88 17.11
N ASN A 41 6.63 -11.92 17.79
CA ASN A 41 5.20 -12.09 18.05
C ASN A 41 4.63 -10.96 18.92
N THR A 42 5.38 -10.53 19.94
CA THR A 42 4.97 -9.39 20.77
C THR A 42 4.86 -8.11 19.95
N LEU A 43 5.83 -7.85 19.06
CA LEU A 43 5.78 -6.73 18.14
C LEU A 43 4.58 -6.83 17.18
N TYR A 44 4.24 -8.02 16.68
CA TYR A 44 3.05 -8.20 15.85
C TYR A 44 1.76 -7.86 16.61
N TYR A 45 1.63 -8.23 17.89
CA TYR A 45 0.47 -7.82 18.69
C TYR A 45 0.38 -6.30 18.84
N TRP A 46 1.50 -5.62 19.08
CA TRP A 46 1.53 -4.15 19.12
C TRP A 46 1.14 -3.53 17.78
N VAL A 47 1.65 -4.06 16.67
CA VAL A 47 1.28 -3.60 15.32
C VAL A 47 -0.22 -3.80 15.06
N LEU A 48 -0.80 -4.93 15.47
CA LEU A 48 -2.24 -5.19 15.34
C LEU A 48 -3.08 -4.21 16.18
N LEU A 49 -2.70 -3.96 17.42
CA LEU A 49 -3.39 -3.00 18.30
C LEU A 49 -3.31 -1.57 17.76
N LEU A 50 -2.12 -1.15 17.33
CA LEU A 50 -1.92 0.16 16.71
C LEU A 50 -2.69 0.26 15.39
N GLY A 51 -2.70 -0.80 14.57
CA GLY A 51 -3.46 -0.88 13.34
C GLY A 51 -4.96 -0.68 13.58
N ALA A 52 -5.52 -1.37 14.58
CA ALA A 52 -6.92 -1.20 14.96
C ALA A 52 -7.23 0.23 15.42
N ALA A 53 -6.37 0.85 16.24
CA ALA A 53 -6.52 2.24 16.67
C ALA A 53 -6.44 3.23 15.50
N VAL A 54 -5.49 3.04 14.58
CA VAL A 54 -5.34 3.87 13.38
C VAL A 54 -6.54 3.75 12.46
N LEU A 55 -7.11 2.55 12.29
CA LEU A 55 -8.33 2.35 11.51
C LEU A 55 -9.50 3.15 12.11
N LEU A 56 -9.70 3.10 13.43
CA LEU A 56 -10.72 3.88 14.11
C LEU A 56 -10.50 5.39 13.93
N LEU A 57 -9.26 5.86 14.09
CA LEU A 57 -8.90 7.26 13.84
C LEU A 57 -9.15 7.67 12.38
N GLY A 58 -8.88 6.78 11.42
CA GLY A 58 -9.14 7.00 10.01
C GLY A 58 -10.63 7.20 9.72
N VAL A 59 -11.48 6.30 10.23
CA VAL A 59 -12.94 6.40 10.11
C VAL A 59 -13.43 7.69 10.77
N PHE A 60 -12.98 7.98 12.00
CA PHE A 60 -13.35 9.20 12.72
C PHE A 60 -12.95 10.46 11.95
N ASN A 61 -11.73 10.52 11.41
CA ASN A 61 -11.25 11.66 10.65
C ASN A 61 -12.08 11.93 9.40
N VAL A 62 -12.43 10.88 8.62
CA VAL A 62 -13.29 11.02 7.45
C VAL A 62 -14.67 11.56 7.87
N LEU A 63 -15.31 10.92 8.85
CA LEU A 63 -16.62 11.37 9.35
C LEU A 63 -16.57 12.81 9.85
N TRP A 64 -15.54 13.19 10.60
CA TRP A 64 -15.36 14.54 11.13
C TRP A 64 -15.24 15.60 10.04
N ILE A 65 -14.41 15.36 9.02
CA ILE A 65 -14.21 16.30 7.91
C ILE A 65 -15.51 16.49 7.14
N HIS A 66 -16.21 15.39 6.82
CA HIS A 66 -17.46 15.45 6.06
C HIS A 66 -18.62 16.03 6.88
N LEU A 67 -18.68 15.75 8.19
CA LEU A 67 -19.67 16.34 9.08
C LEU A 67 -19.49 17.86 9.21
N LYS A 68 -18.25 18.34 9.37
CA LYS A 68 -17.95 19.78 9.34
C LYS A 68 -18.36 20.44 8.03
N ARG A 69 -18.11 19.77 6.90
CA ARG A 69 -18.52 20.25 5.58
C ARG A 69 -20.04 20.39 5.45
N ILE A 70 -20.80 19.44 6.02
CA ILE A 70 -22.27 19.49 6.07
C ILE A 70 -22.74 20.65 6.95
N GLN A 71 -22.19 20.79 8.16
CA GLN A 71 -22.56 21.85 9.10
C GLN A 71 -22.30 23.25 8.55
N ARG A 72 -21.23 23.42 7.77
CA ARG A 72 -20.86 24.70 7.15
C ARG A 72 -21.62 24.99 5.86
N GLY A 73 -22.36 24.02 5.32
CA GLY A 73 -23.07 24.17 4.04
C GLY A 73 -22.13 24.38 2.84
N ASP A 74 -20.92 23.85 2.90
CA ASP A 74 -19.92 24.04 1.84
C ASP A 74 -20.40 23.45 0.49
N ARG A 75 -19.78 23.89 -0.61
CA ARG A 75 -20.07 23.35 -1.95
C ARG A 75 -19.85 21.82 -1.97
N GLY A 76 -20.90 21.07 -2.32
CA GLY A 76 -20.88 19.60 -2.33
C GLY A 76 -21.25 18.94 -1.00
N TRP A 77 -21.85 19.66 -0.06
CA TRP A 77 -22.32 19.10 1.22
C TRP A 77 -23.30 17.92 1.04
N THR A 78 -24.12 17.92 -0.01
CA THR A 78 -25.07 16.82 -0.30
C THR A 78 -24.37 15.49 -0.55
N HIS A 79 -23.23 15.51 -1.24
CA HIS A 79 -22.42 14.31 -1.49
C HIS A 79 -21.73 13.84 -0.20
N SER A 80 -21.35 14.79 0.66
CA SER A 80 -20.80 14.47 1.98
C SER A 80 -21.86 13.87 2.90
N LEU A 81 -23.10 14.33 2.83
CA LEU A 81 -24.23 13.74 3.55
C LEU A 81 -24.48 12.30 3.08
N ALA A 82 -24.53 12.08 1.76
CA ALA A 82 -24.69 10.74 1.19
C ALA A 82 -23.57 9.79 1.64
N LEU A 83 -22.32 10.26 1.66
CA LEU A 83 -21.17 9.48 2.13
C LEU A 83 -21.29 9.12 3.61
N VAL A 84 -21.58 10.10 4.48
CA VAL A 84 -21.70 9.87 5.93
C VAL A 84 -22.86 8.92 6.23
N ALA A 85 -24.01 9.10 5.57
CA ALA A 85 -25.15 8.21 5.71
C ALA A 85 -24.79 6.78 5.30
N ALA A 86 -24.22 6.59 4.10
CA ALA A 86 -23.82 5.27 3.62
C ALA A 86 -22.78 4.60 4.54
N ALA A 87 -21.78 5.35 5.01
CA ALA A 87 -20.78 4.84 5.94
C ALA A 87 -21.40 4.36 7.25
N LEU A 88 -22.29 5.15 7.85
CA LEU A 88 -23.01 4.77 9.07
C LEU A 88 -23.92 3.57 8.86
N THR A 89 -24.63 3.49 7.73
CA THR A 89 -25.47 2.33 7.42
C THR A 89 -24.66 1.04 7.34
N VAL A 90 -23.52 1.05 6.64
CA VAL A 90 -22.65 -0.13 6.52
C VAL A 90 -22.03 -0.52 7.86
N ILE A 91 -21.56 0.47 8.65
CA ILE A 91 -20.99 0.22 9.98
C ILE A 91 -22.04 -0.40 10.91
N VAL A 92 -23.21 0.22 11.02
CA VAL A 92 -24.29 -0.28 11.89
C VAL A 92 -24.75 -1.66 11.43
N ALA A 93 -24.95 -1.88 10.13
CA ALA A 93 -25.35 -3.19 9.61
C ALA A 93 -24.32 -4.29 9.89
N GLY A 94 -23.03 -3.96 9.86
CA GLY A 94 -21.96 -4.88 10.24
C GLY A 94 -21.91 -5.15 11.76
N LEU A 95 -22.17 -4.15 12.60
CA LEU A 95 -22.12 -4.32 14.06
C LEU A 95 -23.30 -5.12 14.62
N ILE A 96 -24.51 -4.93 14.08
CA ILE A 96 -25.72 -5.59 14.59
C ILE A 96 -25.86 -7.05 14.11
N ASN A 97 -25.16 -7.41 13.03
CA ASN A 97 -25.22 -8.74 12.46
C ASN A 97 -24.07 -9.60 13.00
N SER A 98 -24.36 -10.82 13.46
CA SER A 98 -23.34 -11.75 13.96
C SER A 98 -22.32 -12.18 12.90
N ALA A 99 -22.67 -12.09 11.62
CA ALA A 99 -21.75 -12.30 10.50
C ALA A 99 -20.77 -11.14 10.30
N GLY A 100 -20.95 -10.00 10.98
CA GLY A 100 -20.05 -8.87 10.91
C GLY A 100 -19.93 -8.29 9.51
N VAL A 101 -18.70 -8.24 9.00
CA VAL A 101 -18.38 -7.76 7.64
C VAL A 101 -18.92 -8.71 6.55
N ALA A 102 -19.19 -9.98 6.87
CA ALA A 102 -19.81 -10.94 5.95
C ALA A 102 -21.34 -10.82 5.91
N ALA A 103 -21.93 -9.85 6.62
CA ALA A 103 -23.35 -9.58 6.51
C ALA A 103 -23.72 -9.12 5.08
N PRO A 104 -24.96 -9.37 4.61
CA PRO A 104 -25.35 -9.09 3.23
C PRO A 104 -25.11 -7.65 2.78
N LEU A 105 -25.38 -6.67 3.66
CA LEU A 105 -25.27 -5.25 3.30
C LEU A 105 -23.80 -4.77 3.22
N PRO A 106 -22.93 -4.99 4.22
CA PRO A 106 -21.50 -4.71 4.07
C PRO A 106 -20.85 -5.43 2.88
N GLN A 107 -21.20 -6.70 2.66
CA GLN A 107 -20.67 -7.47 1.54
C GLN A 107 -21.13 -6.92 0.18
N TRP A 108 -22.42 -6.57 0.05
CA TRP A 108 -22.93 -5.91 -1.15
C TRP A 108 -22.21 -4.58 -1.42
N ALA A 109 -22.06 -3.73 -0.39
CA ALA A 109 -21.35 -2.47 -0.51
C ALA A 109 -19.88 -2.68 -0.91
N PHE A 110 -19.24 -3.71 -0.38
CA PHE A 110 -17.89 -4.06 -0.78
C PHE A 110 -17.83 -4.49 -2.25
N THR A 111 -18.64 -5.47 -2.66
CA THR A 111 -18.57 -6.06 -4.01
C THR A 111 -18.99 -5.11 -5.12
N TYR A 112 -19.99 -4.24 -4.88
CA TYR A 112 -20.57 -3.40 -5.94
C TYR A 112 -20.16 -1.93 -5.87
N VAL A 113 -19.64 -1.44 -4.74
CA VAL A 113 -19.23 -0.04 -4.59
C VAL A 113 -17.72 0.07 -4.39
N LEU A 114 -17.18 -0.57 -3.35
CA LEU A 114 -15.76 -0.41 -3.01
C LEU A 114 -14.84 -1.12 -3.99
N PHE A 115 -15.13 -2.37 -4.34
CA PHE A 115 -14.29 -3.19 -5.20
C PHE A 115 -14.17 -2.59 -6.63
N PRO A 116 -15.27 -2.19 -7.31
CA PRO A 116 -15.16 -1.53 -8.60
C PRO A 116 -14.48 -0.16 -8.49
N GLY A 117 -14.75 0.60 -7.42
CA GLY A 117 -14.08 1.88 -7.17
C GLY A 117 -12.55 1.73 -7.08
N GLN A 118 -12.07 0.75 -6.31
CA GLN A 118 -10.64 0.42 -6.24
C GLN A 118 -10.10 -0.02 -7.61
N ALA A 119 -10.85 -0.86 -8.34
CA ALA A 119 -10.46 -1.30 -9.68
C ALA A 119 -10.31 -0.12 -10.67
N THR A 120 -11.19 0.89 -10.63
CA THR A 120 -11.05 2.08 -11.49
C THR A 120 -9.81 2.91 -11.15
N LEU A 121 -9.49 3.07 -9.86
CA LEU A 121 -8.27 3.75 -9.43
C LEU A 121 -7.01 2.98 -9.86
N PHE A 122 -7.01 1.66 -9.71
CA PHE A 122 -5.92 0.80 -10.18
C PHE A 122 -5.80 0.79 -11.70
N ALA A 123 -6.92 0.77 -12.43
CA ALA A 123 -6.92 0.86 -13.89
C ALA A 123 -6.36 2.20 -14.37
N MET A 124 -6.72 3.30 -13.70
CA MET A 124 -6.16 4.62 -13.99
C MET A 124 -4.65 4.66 -13.73
N LEU A 125 -4.21 4.09 -12.60
CA LEU A 125 -2.78 3.98 -12.27
C LEU A 125 -2.03 3.14 -13.31
N ALA A 126 -2.57 1.98 -13.68
CA ALA A 126 -2.01 1.10 -14.69
C ALA A 126 -1.92 1.80 -16.06
N PHE A 127 -2.95 2.55 -16.45
CA PHE A 127 -2.96 3.36 -17.66
C PHE A 127 -1.85 4.42 -17.63
N PHE A 128 -1.71 5.18 -16.53
CA PHE A 128 -0.65 6.17 -16.38
C PHE A 128 0.75 5.55 -16.35
N MET A 129 0.93 4.44 -15.65
CA MET A 129 2.20 3.70 -15.63
C MET A 129 2.55 3.20 -17.02
N THR A 130 1.59 2.66 -17.76
CA THR A 130 1.76 2.16 -19.12
C THR A 130 2.11 3.31 -20.08
N ALA A 131 1.42 4.45 -20.00
CA ALA A 131 1.74 5.64 -20.77
C ALA A 131 3.16 6.17 -20.47
N ALA A 132 3.56 6.17 -19.20
CA ALA A 132 4.91 6.52 -18.79
C ALA A 132 5.94 5.52 -19.33
N ALA A 133 5.67 4.22 -19.24
CA ALA A 133 6.52 3.15 -19.76
C ALA A 133 6.70 3.26 -21.28
N PHE A 134 5.62 3.50 -22.05
CA PHE A 134 5.72 3.72 -23.49
C PHE A 134 6.64 4.88 -23.86
N ARG A 135 6.65 5.96 -23.06
CA ARG A 135 7.59 7.08 -23.24
C ARG A 135 9.06 6.67 -23.01
N PHE A 136 9.32 5.72 -22.12
CA PHE A 136 10.67 5.20 -21.85
C PHE A 136 11.12 4.10 -22.83
N LEU A 137 10.20 3.26 -23.29
CA LEU A 137 10.46 2.11 -24.17
C LEU A 137 10.50 2.47 -25.68
N ARG A 138 10.22 3.72 -26.04
CA ARG A 138 10.17 4.16 -27.44
C ARG A 138 11.51 3.93 -28.16
N ILE A 139 11.44 3.20 -29.27
CA ILE A 139 12.55 2.99 -30.22
C ILE A 139 12.96 4.36 -30.77
N GLY A 140 14.17 4.81 -30.41
CA GLY A 140 14.67 6.16 -30.70
C GLY A 140 15.34 6.85 -29.50
N ARG A 141 15.14 6.36 -28.27
CA ARG A 141 15.95 6.73 -27.11
C ARG A 141 17.13 5.77 -26.95
N GLN A 142 18.28 6.27 -26.47
CA GLN A 142 19.43 5.42 -26.14
C GLN A 142 18.98 4.30 -25.17
N GLY A 143 19.16 3.04 -25.56
CA GLY A 143 18.77 1.87 -24.77
C GLY A 143 17.29 1.44 -24.86
N GLY A 144 16.41 2.23 -25.48
CA GLY A 144 14.96 1.94 -25.52
C GLY A 144 14.61 0.63 -26.23
N GLY A 145 15.34 0.28 -27.30
CA GLY A 145 15.16 -1.00 -28.01
C GLY A 145 15.43 -2.21 -27.14
N TRP A 146 16.54 -2.21 -26.38
CA TRP A 146 16.87 -3.31 -25.45
C TRP A 146 15.84 -3.44 -24.33
N MET A 147 15.38 -2.33 -23.79
CA MET A 147 14.33 -2.33 -22.75
C MET A 147 13.00 -2.85 -23.29
N LEU A 148 12.63 -2.47 -24.52
CA LEU A 148 11.39 -2.95 -25.16
C LEU A 148 11.44 -4.46 -25.42
N THR A 149 12.57 -4.96 -25.94
CA THR A 149 12.78 -6.40 -26.14
C THR A 149 12.71 -7.14 -24.81
N GLY A 150 13.38 -6.65 -23.77
CA GLY A 150 13.34 -7.24 -22.43
C GLY A 150 11.92 -7.27 -21.85
N ALA A 151 11.18 -6.15 -21.95
CA ALA A 151 9.79 -6.07 -21.50
C ALA A 151 8.89 -7.05 -22.26
N LEU A 152 9.03 -7.15 -23.58
CA LEU A 152 8.25 -8.06 -24.41
C LEU A 152 8.55 -9.53 -24.06
N LEU A 153 9.82 -9.89 -23.88
CA LEU A 153 10.22 -11.23 -23.45
C LEU A 153 9.59 -11.59 -22.11
N VAL A 154 9.65 -10.70 -21.12
CA VAL A 154 9.03 -10.94 -19.81
C VAL A 154 7.51 -11.13 -19.97
N LEU A 155 6.84 -10.27 -20.72
CA LEU A 155 5.39 -10.37 -20.95
C LEU A 155 5.00 -11.70 -21.62
N LEU A 156 5.74 -12.15 -22.62
CA LEU A 156 5.46 -13.40 -23.34
C LEU A 156 5.62 -14.64 -22.45
N THR A 157 6.58 -14.62 -21.52
CA THR A 157 6.78 -15.75 -20.59
C THR A 157 5.73 -15.86 -19.49
N GLN A 158 5.07 -14.75 -19.15
CA GLN A 158 4.05 -14.70 -18.10
C GLN A 158 2.64 -15.04 -18.61
N MET A 159 2.47 -15.24 -19.92
CA MET A 159 1.18 -15.62 -20.50
C MET A 159 0.75 -17.03 -20.06
N PRO A 160 -0.55 -17.26 -19.76
CA PRO A 160 -1.07 -18.60 -19.55
C PRO A 160 -0.80 -19.48 -20.78
N GLY A 161 -0.09 -20.60 -20.62
CA GLY A 161 0.31 -21.47 -21.73
C GLY A 161 1.74 -21.27 -22.25
N ALA A 162 2.47 -20.25 -21.77
CA ALA A 162 3.88 -20.04 -22.14
C ALA A 162 4.81 -21.21 -21.75
N ALA A 163 4.37 -22.14 -20.89
CA ALA A 163 5.14 -23.32 -20.49
C ALA A 163 5.32 -24.34 -21.62
N ALA A 164 4.36 -24.41 -22.55
CA ALA A 164 4.42 -25.36 -23.65
C ALA A 164 5.22 -24.84 -24.86
N LEU A 165 5.43 -23.52 -24.94
CA LEU A 165 5.96 -22.85 -26.13
C LEU A 165 7.42 -22.41 -26.01
N TRP A 166 7.94 -22.26 -24.78
CA TRP A 166 9.26 -21.66 -24.54
C TRP A 166 10.22 -22.62 -23.82
N PRO A 167 11.53 -22.57 -24.12
CA PRO A 167 12.54 -23.36 -23.42
C PRO A 167 12.60 -23.07 -21.91
N ASP A 168 12.88 -24.09 -21.11
CA ASP A 168 13.00 -23.98 -19.64
C ASP A 168 14.07 -22.97 -19.21
N SER A 169 15.13 -22.80 -20.00
CA SER A 169 16.20 -21.83 -19.72
C SER A 169 15.70 -20.38 -19.72
N LEU A 170 14.88 -20.00 -20.71
CA LEU A 170 14.33 -18.65 -20.84
C LEU A 170 13.26 -18.37 -19.77
N ARG A 171 12.50 -19.40 -19.40
CA ARG A 171 11.58 -19.39 -18.26
C ARG A 171 12.33 -19.17 -16.94
N ASN A 172 13.40 -19.91 -16.66
CA ASN A 172 14.17 -19.80 -15.41
C ASN A 172 14.79 -18.41 -15.23
N VAL A 173 15.33 -17.84 -16.31
CA VAL A 173 15.88 -16.47 -16.28
C VAL A 173 14.79 -15.45 -15.97
N THR A 174 13.60 -15.62 -16.54
CA THR A 174 12.50 -14.67 -16.31
C THR A 174 11.90 -14.82 -14.90
N ILE A 175 11.75 -16.04 -14.40
CA ILE A 175 11.33 -16.30 -13.02
C ILE A 175 12.34 -15.68 -12.06
N TRP A 176 13.64 -15.89 -12.27
CA TRP A 176 14.69 -15.26 -11.45
C TRP A 176 14.58 -13.72 -11.49
N LEU A 177 14.36 -13.13 -12.67
CA LEU A 177 14.18 -11.68 -12.84
C LEU A 177 12.95 -11.15 -12.09
N VAL A 178 11.83 -11.88 -12.11
CA VAL A 178 10.61 -11.46 -11.41
C VAL A 178 10.76 -11.65 -9.89
N ASP A 179 11.21 -12.83 -9.47
CA ASP A 179 11.20 -13.22 -8.06
C ASP A 179 12.32 -12.56 -7.24
N GLN A 180 13.42 -12.16 -7.87
CA GLN A 180 14.56 -11.55 -7.17
C GLN A 180 14.55 -10.02 -7.33
N PRO A 181 14.97 -9.40 -8.45
CA PRO A 181 15.10 -7.95 -8.53
C PRO A 181 13.75 -7.21 -8.59
N VAL A 182 12.74 -7.70 -9.32
CA VAL A 182 11.44 -7.02 -9.37
C VAL A 182 10.76 -7.04 -7.99
N MET A 183 10.77 -8.19 -7.32
CA MET A 183 10.28 -8.28 -5.94
C MET A 183 11.10 -7.44 -4.95
N ALA A 184 12.42 -7.34 -5.10
CA ALA A 184 13.24 -6.45 -4.29
C ALA A 184 12.83 -4.97 -4.47
N ALA A 185 12.59 -4.54 -5.72
CA ALA A 185 12.11 -3.19 -6.01
C ALA A 185 10.72 -2.92 -5.41
N MET A 186 9.79 -3.88 -5.52
CA MET A 186 8.46 -3.78 -4.89
C MET A 186 8.53 -3.62 -3.38
N ARG A 187 9.36 -4.43 -2.71
CA ARG A 187 9.60 -4.31 -1.27
C ARG A 187 10.16 -2.94 -0.91
N GLY A 188 11.14 -2.45 -1.69
CA GLY A 188 11.69 -1.11 -1.54
C GLY A 188 10.64 0.00 -1.66
N ALA A 189 9.71 -0.11 -2.63
CA ALA A 189 8.62 0.84 -2.81
C ALA A 189 7.67 0.85 -1.61
N VAL A 190 7.25 -0.32 -1.11
CA VAL A 190 6.39 -0.43 0.07
C VAL A 190 7.06 0.22 1.29
N LEU A 191 8.34 -0.09 1.54
CA LEU A 191 9.09 0.52 2.64
C LEU A 191 9.22 2.04 2.46
N GLY A 192 9.48 2.51 1.24
CA GLY A 192 9.59 3.93 0.92
C GLY A 192 8.28 4.69 1.16
N THR A 193 7.14 4.13 0.74
CA THR A 193 5.82 4.74 1.00
C THR A 193 5.49 4.79 2.49
N SER A 194 5.78 3.74 3.23
CA SER A 194 5.61 3.70 4.69
C SER A 194 6.46 4.78 5.39
N LEU A 195 7.71 4.96 4.98
CA LEU A 195 8.59 6.00 5.53
C LEU A 195 8.08 7.40 5.18
N ALA A 196 7.61 7.62 3.96
CA ALA A 196 7.03 8.91 3.55
C ALA A 196 5.82 9.28 4.41
N LEU A 197 4.94 8.32 4.71
CA LEU A 197 3.79 8.52 5.59
C LEU A 197 4.21 8.82 7.04
N MET A 198 5.22 8.12 7.57
CA MET A 198 5.75 8.42 8.91
C MET A 198 6.30 9.85 8.99
N ILE A 199 7.07 10.28 8.00
CA ILE A 199 7.62 11.64 7.94
C ILE A 199 6.48 12.67 7.87
N ALA A 200 5.45 12.42 7.05
CA ALA A 200 4.28 13.29 6.98
C ALA A 200 3.56 13.40 8.33
N GLY A 201 3.38 12.28 9.04
CA GLY A 201 2.81 12.26 10.39
C GLY A 201 3.63 13.06 11.41
N VAL A 202 4.96 12.88 11.42
CA VAL A 202 5.85 13.64 12.30
C VAL A 202 5.79 15.15 12.01
N ARG A 203 5.76 15.55 10.73
CA ARG A 203 5.63 16.97 10.35
C ARG A 203 4.32 17.58 10.83
N LEU A 204 3.23 16.83 10.72
CA LEU A 204 1.92 17.23 11.21
C LEU A 204 1.94 17.45 12.73
N LEU A 205 2.50 16.51 13.49
CA LEU A 205 2.64 16.61 14.96
C LEU A 205 3.57 17.75 15.39
N ALA A 206 4.61 18.02 14.62
CA ALA A 206 5.55 19.12 14.86
C ALA A 206 4.99 20.50 14.45
N GLY A 207 3.73 20.59 14.00
CA GLY A 207 3.07 21.84 13.61
C GLY A 207 3.61 22.47 12.33
N ARG A 208 4.30 21.68 11.48
CA ARG A 208 4.84 22.12 10.18
C ARG A 208 4.01 21.53 9.03
N GLY A 209 2.70 21.75 9.09
CA GLY A 209 1.72 21.37 8.07
C GLY A 209 1.44 22.52 7.12
#